data_AF-A0A8T7JYF9-F1
#
_entry.id   AF-A0A8T7JYF9-F1
#
_cell.length_a   1.000
_cell.length_b   1.000
_cell.length_c   1.000
_cell.angle_alpha   90.00
_cell.angle_beta   90.00
_cell.angle_gamma   90.00
#
_symmetry.space_group_name_H-M   'P 1'
#
loop_
_entity.id
_entity.type
_entity.pdbx_description
1 polymer ?
#
loop_
_entity_poly.entity_id
_entity_poly.type
_entity_poly.pdbx_seq_one_letter_code
_entity_poly.pdbx_strand_id
1 'polypeptide(L)' 'MNQKTLSRTMLIGLMLAVLGIGLFLLLWAVFGQMGMANLPRLILALCLPPAVIALLVGGYMLLKRPTA' A
#
# COMPACT_ATOMS: atom_id res chain seq x y z
N MET A 1 25.49 10.15 6.76
CA MET A 1 24.02 9.97 6.66
C MET A 1 23.36 10.73 7.81
N ASN A 2 22.43 11.63 7.49
CA ASN A 2 21.84 12.54 8.47
C ASN A 2 20.75 11.79 9.28
N GLN A 3 20.90 11.66 10.60
CA GLN A 3 19.94 10.92 11.47
C GLN A 3 18.49 11.41 11.31
N LYS A 4 18.30 12.70 11.02
CA LYS A 4 16.99 13.32 10.77
C LYS A 4 16.31 12.76 9.51
N THR A 5 17.08 12.47 8.46
CA THR A 5 16.56 11.88 7.22
C THR A 5 16.20 10.41 7.42
N LEU A 6 17.01 9.68 8.20
CA LEU A 6 16.76 8.27 8.52
C LEU A 6 15.46 8.08 9.31
N SER A 7 15.22 8.92 10.33
CA SER A 7 13.97 8.88 11.12
C SER A 7 12.74 9.19 10.27
N ARG A 8 12.85 10.14 9.32
CA ARG A 8 11.75 10.46 8.39
C ARG A 8 11.42 9.32 7.45
N THR A 9 12.43 8.68 6.85
CA THR A 9 12.21 7.56 5.93
C THR A 9 11.59 6.37 6.65
N MET A 10 12.04 6.09 7.88
CA MET A 10 11.46 5.03 8.72
C MET A 10 10.00 5.31 9.08
N LEU A 11 9.67 6.56 9.43
CA LEU A 11 8.28 6.97 9.73
C LEU A 11 7.37 6.81 8.50
N ILE A 12 7.85 7.21 7.32
CA ILE A 12 7.10 7.08 6.06
C ILE A 12 6.89 5.60 5.73
N GLY A 13 7.92 4.76 5.87
CA GLY A 13 7.81 3.32 5.65
C GLY A 13 6.81 2.66 6.60
N LEU A 14 6.81 3.05 7.87
CA LEU A 14 5.85 2.55 8.86
C LEU A 14 4.42 2.96 8.53
N MET A 15 4.19 4.23 8.16
CA MET A 15 2.87 4.68 7.71
C MET A 15 2.39 3.91 6.48
N LEU A 16 3.28 3.67 5.52
CA LEU A 16 2.95 2.92 4.30
C LEU A 16 2.58 1.47 4.60
N ALA A 17 3.28 0.84 5.56
CA ALA A 17 2.99 -0.52 6.01
C ALA A 17 1.62 -0.61 6.72
N VAL A 18 1.34 0.32 7.65
CA VAL A 18 0.04 0.40 8.34
C VAL A 18 -1.08 0.59 7.33
N LEU A 19 -0.89 1.47 6.33
CA LEU A 19 -1.88 1.73 5.29
C LEU A 19 -2.13 0.49 4.42
N GLY A 20 -1.07 -0.24 4.05
CA GLY A 20 -1.19 -1.51 3.30
C GLY A 20 -1.97 -2.59 4.06
N ILE A 21 -1.64 -2.80 5.34
CA ILE A 21 -2.32 -3.78 6.19
C ILE A 21 -3.78 -3.37 6.43
N GLY A 22 -4.03 -2.08 6.67
CA GLY A 22 -5.38 -1.55 6.82
C GLY A 22 -6.22 -1.76 5.56
N LEU A 23 -5.66 -1.51 4.37
CA LEU A 23 -6.34 -1.71 3.10
C LEU A 23 -6.69 -3.19 2.87
N PHE A 24 -5.75 -4.09 3.21
CA PHE A 24 -5.98 -5.54 3.14
C PHE A 24 -7.17 -5.96 3.99
N LEU A 25 -7.21 -5.56 5.26
CA LEU A 25 -8.29 -5.94 6.19
C LEU A 25 -9.63 -5.37 5.74
N LEU A 26 -9.66 -4.14 5.23
CA LEU A 26 -10.87 -3.50 4.73
C LEU A 26 -11.41 -4.23 3.51
N LEU A 27 -10.56 -4.51 2.51
CA LEU A 27 -10.94 -5.26 1.31
C LEU A 27 -11.39 -6.68 1.66
N TRP A 28 -10.67 -7.34 2.56
CA TRP A 28 -11.06 -8.65 3.06
C TRP A 28 -12.46 -8.59 3.68
N ALA A 29 -12.75 -7.64 4.57
CA ALA A 29 -14.06 -7.51 5.19
C ALA A 29 -15.18 -7.24 4.17
N VAL A 30 -14.96 -6.31 3.23
CA VAL A 30 -15.94 -5.93 2.19
C VAL A 30 -16.25 -7.11 1.27
N PHE A 31 -15.24 -7.78 0.73
CA PHE A 31 -15.46 -8.96 -0.13
C PHE A 31 -16.08 -10.14 0.63
N GLY A 32 -15.83 -10.23 1.94
CA GLY A 32 -16.49 -11.22 2.80
C GLY A 32 -17.98 -10.98 2.94
N GLN A 33 -18.41 -9.72 3.09
CA GLN A 33 -19.83 -9.38 3.16
C GLN A 33 -20.55 -9.57 1.82
N MET A 34 -19.82 -9.55 0.70
CA MET A 34 -20.37 -9.81 -0.63
C MET A 34 -20.52 -11.31 -0.96
N GLY A 35 -20.20 -12.21 -0.02
CA GLY A 35 -20.34 -13.65 -0.22
C GLY A 35 -19.32 -14.25 -1.20
N MET A 36 -18.21 -13.56 -1.48
CA MET A 36 -17.14 -14.12 -2.32
C MET A 36 -16.51 -15.35 -1.66
N ALA A 37 -16.25 -16.37 -2.48
CA ALA A 37 -15.49 -17.54 -2.06
C ALA A 37 -14.09 -17.15 -1.55
N ASN A 38 -13.58 -17.89 -0.57
CA ASN A 38 -12.33 -17.54 0.12
C ASN A 38 -11.11 -17.42 -0.79
N LEU A 39 -11.03 -18.25 -1.85
CA LEU A 39 -9.89 -18.30 -2.75
C LEU A 39 -9.75 -17.03 -3.62
N PRO A 40 -10.76 -16.59 -4.39
CA PRO A 40 -10.70 -15.32 -5.12
C PRO A 40 -10.60 -14.10 -4.20
N ARG A 41 -11.25 -14.14 -3.03
CA ARG A 41 -11.16 -13.09 -2.00
C ARG A 41 -9.74 -12.90 -1.51
N LEU A 42 -9.01 -13.99 -1.25
CA LEU A 42 -7.61 -13.93 -0.79
C LEU A 42 -6.70 -13.36 -1.87
N ILE A 43 -6.85 -13.78 -3.13
CA ILE A 43 -6.04 -13.29 -4.24
C ILE A 43 -6.25 -11.78 -4.44
N LEU A 44 -7.49 -11.33 -4.44
CA LEU A 44 -7.81 -9.90 -4.60
C LEU A 44 -7.32 -9.08 -3.41
N ALA A 45 -7.59 -9.54 -2.19
CA ALA A 45 -7.15 -8.86 -0.98
C ALA A 45 -5.62 -8.82 -0.87
N LEU A 46 -4.89 -9.83 -1.36
CA LEU A 46 -3.42 -9.87 -1.33
C LEU A 46 -2.78 -8.97 -2.39
N CYS A 47 -3.36 -8.90 -3.61
CA CYS A 47 -2.79 -8.14 -4.73
C CYS A 47 -3.18 -6.65 -4.74
N LEU A 48 -4.37 -6.28 -4.26
CA LEU A 48 -4.81 -4.87 -4.25
C LEU A 48 -3.94 -3.95 -3.38
N PRO A 49 -3.57 -4.30 -2.13
CA PRO A 49 -2.72 -3.47 -1.30
C PRO A 49 -1.35 -3.14 -1.92
N PRO A 50 -0.55 -4.12 -2.41
CA PRO A 50 0.72 -3.82 -3.06
C PRO A 50 0.53 -3.05 -4.38
N ALA A 51 -0.56 -3.30 -5.13
CA ALA A 51 -0.86 -2.51 -6.32
C ALA A 51 -1.15 -1.04 -6.00
N VAL A 52 -1.93 -0.77 -4.95
CA VAL A 52 -2.22 0.60 -4.49
C VAL A 52 -0.94 1.30 -3.98
N ILE A 53 -0.12 0.60 -3.20
CA ILE A 53 1.16 1.15 -2.73
C ILE A 53 2.10 1.43 -3.91
N ALA A 54 2.21 0.52 -4.87
CA ALA A 54 3.04 0.70 -6.06
C ALA A 54 2.56 1.88 -6.90
N LEU A 55 1.25 2.10 -7.01
CA LEU A 55 0.67 3.23 -7.74
C LEU A 55 0.94 4.55 -7.02
N LEU A 56 0.79 4.60 -5.69
CA LEU A 56 1.09 5.79 -4.89
C LEU A 56 2.58 6.16 -4.94
N VAL A 57 3.47 5.20 -4.70
CA VAL A 57 4.93 5.43 -4.68
C VAL A 57 5.46 5.66 -6.10
N GLY A 58 5.05 4.84 -7.05
CA GLY A 58 5.44 4.95 -8.46
C GLY A 58 4.94 6.26 -9.08
N GLY A 59 3.68 6.62 -8.84
CA GLY A 59 3.10 7.89 -9.28
C GLY A 59 3.83 9.09 -8.69
N TYR A 60 4.13 9.08 -7.38
CA TYR A 60 4.92 10.12 -6.74
C TYR A 60 6.33 10.24 -7.34
N MET A 61 7.01 9.12 -7.61
CA MET A 61 8.31 9.14 -8.29
C MET A 61 8.23 9.72 -9.70
N LEU A 62 7.19 9.37 -10.47
CA LEU A 62 6.98 9.89 -11.82
C LEU A 62 6.71 11.41 -11.82
N LEU A 63 5.90 11.90 -10.88
CA LEU A 63 5.59 13.33 -10.71
C LEU A 63 6.78 14.15 -10.18
N LYS A 64 7.65 13.54 -9.36
CA LYS A 64 8.85 14.19 -8.82
C LYS A 64 10.10 13.99 -9.66
N ARG A 65 10.02 13.25 -10.78
CA ARG A 65 11.11 13.24 -11.76
C ARG A 65 11.26 14.68 -12.28
N PRO A 66 12.45 15.30 -12.14
CA PRO A 66 12.72 16.54 -12.85
C PRO A 66 12.56 16.24 -14.33
N THR A 67 11.63 16.94 -14.99
CA THR A 67 11.68 17.10 -16.44
C THR A 67 13.07 17.64 -16.75
N ALA A 68 13.92 16.79 -17.33
CA ALA A 68 15.16 17.22 -17.96
C ALA A 68 14.82 18.00 -19.23
#